data_AF-A0A7S2SJL9-F1
#
_entry.id   AF-A0A7S2SJL9-F1
#
_cell.length_a   1.000
_cell.length_b   1.000
_cell.length_c   1.000
_cell.angle_alpha   90.00
_cell.angle_beta   90.00
_cell.angle_gamma   90.00
#
_symmetry.space_group_name_H-M   'P 1'
#
loop_
_entity.id
_entity.type
_entity.pdbx_description
1 polymer ?
#
loop_
_entity_poly.entity_id
_entity_poly.type
_entity_poly.pdbx_seq_one_letter_code
_entity_poly.pdbx_strand_id
1 'polypeptide(L)'
;CGDALADAALWATLEVVYVCCTCFEGPLLRRIAARVEDLPSGAIVMSVTRPLPTREGTFRPLGLRQVRCSWGHAEVHVIQRTATAATASVAAPSGARVGHHSHRQSLAGAAGEVEGERLFEGEELQ
;
A
#
# COMPACT_ATOMS: atom_id res chain seq x y z
N CYS A 1 7.04 -24.75 -25.63
CA CYS A 1 6.51 -23.51 -25.04
C CYS A 1 6.23 -23.75 -23.57
N GLY A 2 6.94 -23.06 -22.68
CA GLY A 2 6.71 -23.17 -21.23
C GLY A 2 5.39 -22.51 -20.85
N ASP A 3 4.63 -23.14 -19.96
CA ASP A 3 3.51 -22.46 -19.28
C ASP A 3 4.13 -21.38 -18.39
N ALA A 4 3.96 -20.10 -18.76
CA ALA A 4 4.48 -18.99 -17.96
C ALA A 4 3.91 -19.00 -16.52
N LEU A 5 2.78 -19.66 -16.29
CA LEU A 5 2.21 -19.87 -14.95
C LEU A 5 2.90 -21.02 -14.18
N ALA A 6 3.74 -21.82 -14.82
CA ALA A 6 4.46 -22.91 -14.15
C ALA A 6 5.79 -22.45 -13.55
N ASP A 7 6.39 -21.37 -14.06
CA ASP A 7 7.69 -20.88 -13.61
C ASP A 7 7.59 -19.96 -12.39
N ALA A 8 7.40 -20.54 -11.21
CA ALA A 8 7.28 -19.77 -9.96
C ALA A 8 8.50 -18.86 -9.68
N ALA A 9 9.70 -19.28 -10.11
CA ALA A 9 10.93 -18.51 -9.88
C ALA A 9 10.91 -17.19 -10.67
N LEU A 10 10.36 -17.21 -11.88
CA LEU A 10 10.17 -16.00 -12.67
C LEU A 10 9.26 -15.00 -11.93
N TRP A 11 8.09 -15.43 -11.47
CA TRP A 11 7.10 -14.54 -10.83
C TRP A 11 7.66 -13.85 -9.58
N ALA A 12 8.50 -14.52 -8.80
CA ALA A 12 9.12 -13.92 -7.61
C ALA A 12 10.05 -12.72 -7.91
N THR A 13 10.42 -12.50 -9.19
CA THR A 13 11.33 -11.43 -9.62
C THR A 13 10.64 -10.31 -10.39
N LEU A 14 9.36 -10.45 -10.72
CA LEU A 14 8.66 -9.48 -11.56
C LEU A 14 8.19 -8.26 -10.76
N GLU A 15 8.58 -7.07 -11.21
CA GLU A 15 8.15 -5.81 -10.60
C GLU A 15 6.85 -5.28 -11.19
N VAL A 16 6.56 -5.60 -12.46
CA VAL A 16 5.37 -5.15 -13.17
C VAL A 16 4.79 -6.32 -13.94
N VAL A 17 3.49 -6.58 -13.74
CA VAL A 17 2.74 -7.60 -14.46
C VAL A 17 1.55 -6.96 -15.17
N TYR A 18 1.45 -7.23 -16.47
CA TYR A 18 0.30 -6.86 -17.28
C TYR A 18 -0.50 -8.11 -17.66
N VAL A 19 -1.80 -8.08 -17.40
CA VAL A 19 -2.72 -9.18 -17.68
C VAL A 19 -3.90 -8.68 -18.52
N CYS A 20 -3.97 -9.12 -19.77
CA CYS A 20 -5.13 -8.86 -20.63
C CYS A 20 -6.22 -9.91 -20.37
N CYS A 21 -7.20 -9.59 -19.52
CA CYS A 21 -8.24 -10.53 -19.09
C CYS A 21 -9.46 -10.59 -20.02
N THR A 22 -9.37 -10.09 -21.25
CA THR A 22 -10.53 -9.93 -22.15
C THR A 22 -11.23 -11.27 -22.39
N CYS A 23 -10.48 -12.35 -22.64
CA CYS A 23 -11.02 -13.67 -22.96
C CYS A 23 -10.82 -14.72 -21.85
N PHE A 24 -10.39 -14.33 -20.65
CA PHE A 24 -10.06 -15.30 -19.59
C PHE A 24 -11.29 -15.76 -18.83
N GLU A 25 -11.43 -17.07 -18.63
CA GLU A 25 -12.51 -17.62 -17.81
C GLU A 25 -12.10 -17.73 -16.34
N GLY A 26 -13.09 -17.94 -15.46
CA GLY A 26 -12.89 -18.03 -14.01
C GLY A 26 -11.74 -18.94 -13.56
N PRO A 27 -11.56 -20.16 -14.11
CA PRO A 27 -10.43 -21.02 -13.76
C PRO A 27 -9.06 -20.41 -14.06
N LEU A 28 -8.90 -19.78 -15.23
CA LEU A 28 -7.64 -19.15 -15.62
C LEU A 28 -7.37 -17.88 -14.81
N LEU A 29 -8.40 -17.06 -14.57
CA LEU A 29 -8.29 -15.87 -13.71
C LEU A 29 -7.82 -16.23 -12.29
N ARG A 30 -8.35 -17.32 -11.72
CA ARG A 30 -7.91 -17.80 -10.39
C ARG A 30 -6.47 -18.29 -10.40
N ARG A 31 -6.04 -19.00 -11.45
CA ARG A 31 -4.64 -19.44 -11.59
C ARG A 31 -3.68 -18.26 -11.69
N ILE A 32 -4.04 -17.23 -12.47
CA ILE A 32 -3.25 -16.00 -12.59
C ILE A 32 -3.22 -15.25 -11.27
N ALA A 33 -4.37 -15.08 -10.61
CA ALA A 33 -4.43 -14.44 -9.30
C ALA A 33 -3.51 -15.14 -8.29
N ALA A 34 -3.54 -16.48 -8.24
CA ALA A 34 -2.64 -17.25 -7.37
C ALA A 34 -1.15 -17.00 -7.66
N ARG A 35 -0.77 -16.73 -8.91
CA ARG A 35 0.62 -16.38 -9.28
C ARG A 35 0.99 -14.94 -9.00
N VAL A 36 0.03 -14.03 -9.10
CA VAL A 36 0.20 -12.65 -8.66
C VAL A 36 0.51 -12.58 -7.15
N GLU A 37 0.01 -13.54 -6.37
CA GLU A 37 0.38 -13.73 -4.95
C GLU A 37 1.82 -14.22 -4.72
N ASP A 38 2.62 -14.49 -5.76
CA ASP A 38 4.06 -14.82 -5.65
C ASP A 38 4.97 -13.60 -5.93
N LEU A 39 4.43 -12.48 -6.43
CA LEU A 39 5.18 -11.26 -6.71
C LEU A 39 5.91 -10.64 -5.50
N PRO A 40 7.00 -9.90 -5.69
CA PRO A 40 7.65 -9.15 -4.61
C PRO A 40 6.76 -8.01 -4.08
N SER A 41 7.01 -7.59 -2.84
CA SER A 41 6.37 -6.40 -2.26
C SER A 41 6.64 -5.17 -3.11
N GLY A 42 5.62 -4.33 -3.31
CA GLY A 42 5.71 -3.14 -4.15
C GLY A 42 5.45 -3.39 -5.64
N ALA A 43 5.38 -4.65 -6.09
CA ALA A 43 5.08 -4.99 -7.48
C ALA A 43 3.72 -4.42 -7.93
N ILE A 44 3.66 -4.00 -9.19
CA ILE A 44 2.47 -3.41 -9.81
C ILE A 44 1.81 -4.45 -10.71
N VAL A 45 0.49 -4.59 -10.58
CA VAL A 45 -0.31 -5.45 -11.44
C VAL A 45 -1.36 -4.60 -12.15
N MET A 46 -1.37 -4.72 -13.47
CA MET A 46 -2.36 -4.11 -14.34
C MET A 46 -3.20 -5.21 -14.96
N SER A 47 -4.51 -5.20 -14.68
CA SER A 47 -5.46 -6.12 -15.30
C SER A 47 -6.45 -5.36 -16.16
N VAL A 48 -6.68 -5.83 -17.39
CA VAL A 48 -7.55 -5.19 -18.36
C VAL A 48 -8.87 -5.94 -18.47
N THR A 49 -9.97 -5.21 -18.61
CA THR A 49 -11.37 -5.65 -18.72
C THR A 49 -11.98 -6.19 -17.44
N ARG A 50 -11.20 -6.87 -16.59
CA ARG A 50 -11.69 -7.49 -15.35
C ARG A 50 -10.65 -7.41 -14.23
N PRO A 51 -11.07 -7.17 -12.98
CA PRO A 51 -10.18 -7.25 -11.83
C PRO A 51 -9.77 -8.70 -11.55
N LEU A 52 -8.55 -8.89 -11.03
CA LEU A 52 -8.10 -10.19 -10.55
C LEU A 52 -8.65 -10.47 -9.15
N PRO A 53 -9.12 -11.70 -8.86
CA PRO A 53 -9.62 -12.10 -7.54
C PRO A 53 -8.45 -12.34 -6.57
N THR A 54 -7.78 -11.26 -6.17
CA THR A 54 -6.68 -11.27 -5.20
C THR A 54 -7.19 -11.29 -3.76
N ARG A 55 -6.34 -11.70 -2.81
CA ARG A 55 -6.72 -11.75 -1.39
C ARG A 55 -6.87 -10.34 -0.81
N GLU A 56 -7.90 -10.11 -0.01
CA GLU A 56 -8.09 -8.84 0.67
C GLU A 56 -6.87 -8.47 1.53
N GLY A 57 -6.45 -7.21 1.49
CA GLY A 57 -5.30 -6.69 2.25
C GLY A 57 -3.91 -7.00 1.67
N THR A 58 -3.79 -7.89 0.68
CA THR A 58 -2.50 -8.20 0.02
C THR A 58 -2.15 -7.26 -1.13
N PHE A 59 -3.16 -6.58 -1.68
CA PHE A 59 -2.99 -5.58 -2.72
C PHE A 59 -3.72 -4.30 -2.35
N ARG A 60 -3.05 -3.17 -2.58
CA ARG A 60 -3.62 -1.83 -2.49
C ARG A 60 -4.07 -1.40 -3.90
N PRO A 61 -5.33 -0.96 -4.07
CA PRO A 61 -5.75 -0.35 -5.33
C PRO A 61 -5.04 1.00 -5.54
N LEU A 62 -4.45 1.18 -6.73
CA LEU A 62 -3.85 2.45 -7.14
C LEU A 62 -4.79 3.26 -8.03
N GLY A 63 -5.65 2.60 -8.80
CA GLY A 63 -6.65 3.29 -9.60
C GLY A 63 -7.38 2.39 -10.59
N LEU A 64 -8.38 3.01 -11.21
CA LEU A 64 -9.19 2.45 -12.28
C LEU A 64 -9.19 3.45 -13.44
N ARG A 65 -8.92 2.98 -14.65
CA ARG A 65 -8.93 3.80 -15.87
C ARG A 65 -9.77 3.15 -16.95
N GLN A 66 -10.60 3.93 -17.63
CA GLN A 66 -11.22 3.49 -18.87
C GLN A 66 -10.32 3.88 -20.04
N VAL A 67 -10.04 2.92 -20.91
CA VAL A 67 -9.22 3.08 -22.10
C VAL A 67 -10.04 2.70 -23.32
N ARG A 68 -9.95 3.51 -24.38
CA ARG A 68 -10.57 3.22 -25.67
C ARG A 68 -9.65 2.29 -26.47
N CYS A 69 -10.18 1.15 -26.89
CA CYS A 69 -9.50 0.15 -27.69
C CYS A 69 -10.23 -0.03 -29.04
N SER A 70 -9.60 -0.75 -29.98
CA SER A 70 -10.20 -1.07 -31.29
C SER A 70 -11.49 -1.91 -31.18
N TRP A 71 -11.68 -2.63 -30.08
CA TRP A 71 -12.83 -3.47 -29.77
C TRP A 71 -13.82 -2.85 -28.77
N GLY A 72 -13.71 -1.54 -28.48
CA GLY A 72 -14.59 -0.85 -27.54
C GLY A 72 -13.84 -0.28 -26.33
N HIS A 73 -14.56 -0.05 -25.24
CA HIS A 73 -13.96 0.46 -24.00
C HIS A 73 -13.50 -0.70 -23.12
N ALA A 74 -12.33 -0.56 -22.50
CA ALA A 74 -11.79 -1.50 -21.55
C ALA A 74 -11.46 -0.79 -20.23
N GLU A 75 -11.73 -1.48 -19.11
CA GLU A 75 -11.34 -1.02 -17.79
C GLU A 75 -9.96 -1.56 -17.42
N VAL A 76 -9.07 -0.70 -16.95
CA VAL A 76 -7.74 -1.07 -16.49
C VAL A 76 -7.69 -0.87 -14.99
N HIS A 77 -7.58 -1.98 -14.27
CA HIS A 77 -7.42 -2.01 -12.82
C HIS A 77 -5.93 -2.05 -12.51
N VAL A 78 -5.45 -1.09 -11.73
CA VAL A 78 -4.06 -1.02 -11.29
C VAL A 78 -4.02 -1.23 -9.78
N ILE A 79 -3.31 -2.27 -9.37
CA ILE A 79 -3.12 -2.62 -7.97
C ILE A 79 -1.63 -2.78 -7.67
N GLN A 80 -1.23 -2.54 -6.43
CA GLN A 80 0.14 -2.70 -5.95
C GLN A 80 0.18 -3.70 -4.81
N ARG A 81 1.14 -4.63 -4.85
CA ARG A 81 1.34 -5.58 -3.78
C ARG A 81 1.80 -4.88 -2.51
N THR A 82 1.10 -5.11 -1.41
CA THR A 82 1.51 -4.63 -0.08
C THR A 82 2.54 -5.59 0.51
N ALA A 83 3.45 -5.07 1.34
CA ALA A 83 4.37 -5.92 2.08
C ALA A 83 3.55 -6.81 3.01
N THR A 84 3.73 -8.13 2.92
CA THR A 84 3.18 -9.05 3.93
C THR A 84 3.73 -8.62 5.29
N ALA A 85 2.86 -8.45 6.28
CA ALA A 85 3.18 -7.94 7.62
C ALA A 85 4.16 -8.80 8.46
N ALA A 86 4.93 -9.70 7.85
CA ALA A 86 5.83 -10.62 8.52
C ALA A 86 7.27 -10.09 8.70
N THR A 87 7.63 -8.90 8.22
CA THR A 87 9.00 -8.36 8.37
C THR A 87 9.03 -6.83 8.46
N ALA A 88 8.27 -6.27 9.40
CA ALA A 88 8.43 -4.86 9.84
C ALA A 88 9.05 -4.77 11.24
N SER A 89 9.78 -5.79 11.70
CA SER A 89 10.44 -5.81 13.00
C SER A 89 11.82 -6.46 12.89
N VAL A 90 12.83 -5.71 12.44
CA VAL A 90 14.23 -5.87 12.89
C VAL A 90 14.98 -4.54 12.76
N ALA A 91 15.41 -4.03 13.92
CA ALA A 91 16.55 -3.15 14.20
C ALA A 91 16.57 -1.71 13.65
N ALA A 92 16.14 -0.76 14.50
CA ALA A 92 16.92 0.46 14.70
C ALA A 92 17.88 0.22 15.88
N PRO A 93 19.21 0.11 15.67
CA PRO A 93 20.15 0.04 16.78
C PRO A 93 20.24 1.39 17.50
N SER A 94 20.07 1.32 18.81
CA SER A 94 20.39 2.35 19.80
C SER A 94 21.81 2.88 19.56
N GLY A 95 21.91 4.10 19.03
CA GLY A 95 23.14 4.86 18.91
C GLY A 95 23.16 5.98 19.92
N ALA A 96 23.63 5.68 21.12
CA ALA A 96 23.98 6.65 22.13
C ALA A 96 24.87 7.76 21.54
N ARG A 97 24.48 9.03 21.72
CA ARG A 97 25.40 10.17 21.65
C ARG A 97 25.45 10.85 23.00
N VAL A 98 26.45 10.44 23.77
CA VAL A 98 26.94 11.13 24.95
C VAL A 98 27.64 12.42 24.48
N GLY A 99 27.16 13.55 25.03
CA GLY A 99 27.94 14.74 25.41
C GLY A 99 28.59 15.58 24.32
N HIS A 100 28.21 16.86 24.23
CA HIS A 100 29.19 17.96 24.24
C HIS A 100 28.49 19.24 24.74
N HIS A 101 29.14 19.84 25.73
CA HIS A 101 28.75 21.03 26.48
C HIS A 101 28.55 22.25 25.56
N SER A 102 27.49 23.02 25.77
CA SER A 102 27.54 24.44 25.46
C SER A 102 26.66 25.25 26.41
N HIS A 103 27.35 26.17 27.05
CA HIS A 103 26.90 27.11 28.05
C HIS A 103 26.09 28.22 27.37
N ARG A 104 24.82 28.43 27.75
CA ARG A 104 24.21 29.76 27.66
C ARG A 104 23.09 29.92 28.66
N GLN A 105 23.31 30.87 29.57
CA GLN A 105 22.35 31.42 30.51
C GLN A 105 21.14 32.03 29.79
N SER A 106 19.95 31.90 30.37
CA SER A 106 19.01 33.03 30.48
C SER A 106 18.02 32.78 31.60
N LEU A 107 17.99 33.72 32.55
CA LEU A 107 17.02 33.88 33.63
C LEU A 107 15.70 34.44 33.09
N ALA A 108 14.59 33.85 33.52
CA ALA A 108 13.29 34.46 33.84
C ALA A 108 12.37 33.28 34.22
N GLY A 109 11.72 33.17 35.36
CA GLY A 109 11.21 34.19 36.26
C GLY A 109 9.68 34.17 36.22
N ALA A 110 9.08 33.91 37.39
CA ALA A 110 7.68 34.09 37.78
C ALA A 110 6.70 32.89 37.66
N ALA A 111 6.25 32.50 38.85
CA ALA A 111 5.10 31.69 39.17
C ALA A 111 3.77 32.35 38.76
N GLY A 112 2.73 31.53 38.61
CA GLY A 112 1.37 31.98 38.36
C GLY A 112 0.40 30.81 38.32
N GLU A 113 0.00 30.36 39.51
CA GLU A 113 -1.14 29.49 39.78
C GLU A 113 -2.43 30.28 39.53
N VAL A 114 -3.33 29.82 38.65
CA VAL A 114 -4.75 30.25 38.65
C VAL A 114 -5.64 29.10 38.17
N GLU A 115 -6.39 28.60 39.13
CA GLU A 115 -7.62 27.80 39.05
C GLU A 115 -8.72 28.57 38.28
N GLY A 116 -9.49 27.92 37.41
CA GLY A 116 -10.53 28.63 36.64
C GLY A 116 -11.47 27.71 35.88
N GLU A 117 -12.61 27.44 36.50
CA GLU A 117 -13.75 26.67 36.01
C GLU A 117 -14.46 27.25 34.75
N ARG A 118 -15.37 26.41 34.21
CA ARG A 118 -16.62 26.69 33.44
C ARG A 118 -16.51 26.61 31.90
N LEU A 119 -17.19 25.61 31.31
CA LEU A 119 -18.62 25.58 30.92
C LEU A 119 -18.89 26.52 29.73
N PHE A 120 -19.06 25.92 28.55
CA PHE A 120 -19.98 26.45 27.53
C PHE A 120 -20.74 25.29 26.90
N GLU A 121 -22.02 25.26 27.26
CA GLU A 121 -23.10 24.62 26.53
C GLU A 121 -23.32 25.32 25.19
N GLY A 122 -23.85 24.56 24.22
CA GLY A 122 -24.78 25.04 23.20
C GLY A 122 -24.19 25.76 21.98
N GLU A 123 -24.48 25.25 20.79
CA GLU A 123 -25.50 25.87 19.93
C GLU A 123 -25.85 24.91 18.77
N GLU A 124 -27.06 24.37 18.81
CA GLU A 124 -27.74 23.76 17.66
C GLU A 124 -28.23 24.88 16.74
N LEU A 125 -27.99 24.74 15.42
CA LEU A 125 -28.69 25.49 14.38
C LEU A 125 -29.33 24.47 13.42
N GLN A 126 -30.64 24.32 13.53
CA GLN A 126 -31.54 23.85 12.47
C GLN A 126 -32.68 24.86 12.31
#